data_AF-A0A2P5XTI8-F1
#
_entry.id   AF-A0A2P5XTI8-F1
#
_cell.length_a   1.000
_cell.length_b   1.000
_cell.length_c   1.000
_cell.angle_alpha   90.00
_cell.angle_beta   90.00
_cell.angle_gamma   90.00
#
_symmetry.space_group_name_H-M   'P 1'
#
loop_
_entity.id
_entity.type
_entity.pdbx_description
1 polymer ?
#
loop_
_entity_poly.entity_id
_entity_poly.type
_entity_poly.pdbx_seq_one_letter_code
_entity_poly.pdbx_strand_id
1 'polypeptide(L)'
;MADPSNFSTVSAEDEAKYGFTREEMYSSNLAGTVNPYDRHLFLRHRSYTDWASRVEEDSLPKLFSSTLKSRKNDIPVKTLLTVIEGEQSDGDVLIFPEMIKYKGLTEGDVDGFVEDVLVNGKPWASGVQETFTGSYVFVCAHGNRDKRCGVCGPILIEKLNEEIALRGLKDQVFVNACSHIGGHKYAGNLIIFSPDSKGKITGHSRFQGKNYGPLVISTSLSHHASLYWMDFDVIDYFASNNCRYGYVTPEDVPELLDQHIANGKIIERLWRGQMGVSTESGDGTGEQKLPNGTEVKKNEKPEESTVQKTRENVGGCCQGANGSSCCMTASSEVSETKKTEETTKAHGKKGLCGLTSWVGSWDQRDVLTAAAVVGAVATVAVAYSYYRRSG
;
A
#
# COMPACT_ATOMS: atom_id res chain seq x y z
N MET A 1 -28.09 -24.89 2.36
CA MET A 1 -28.41 -23.79 3.29
C MET A 1 -27.46 -23.94 4.45
N ALA A 2 -26.46 -23.07 4.55
CA ALA A 2 -25.50 -23.10 5.66
C ALA A 2 -26.17 -22.45 6.87
N ASP A 3 -25.98 -23.08 8.03
CA ASP A 3 -26.55 -22.69 9.32
C ASP A 3 -25.92 -21.36 9.80
N PRO A 4 -26.70 -20.29 10.03
CA PRO A 4 -26.16 -18.98 10.41
C PRO A 4 -25.73 -18.89 11.88
N SER A 5 -25.83 -19.97 12.68
CA SER A 5 -25.69 -19.87 14.14
C SER A 5 -24.35 -20.31 14.74
N ASN A 6 -23.23 -20.19 14.03
CA ASN A 6 -21.92 -20.54 14.63
C ASN A 6 -20.85 -19.44 14.51
N PHE A 7 -21.24 -18.21 14.81
CA PHE A 7 -20.29 -17.16 15.18
C PHE A 7 -20.40 -16.89 16.67
N SER A 8 -19.28 -17.02 17.39
CA SER A 8 -19.17 -16.62 18.79
C SER A 8 -19.66 -15.18 18.93
N THR A 9 -20.83 -15.00 19.54
CA THR A 9 -21.30 -13.69 20.00
C THR A 9 -20.22 -13.10 20.89
N VAL A 10 -19.58 -12.01 20.45
CA VAL A 10 -18.64 -11.26 21.28
C VAL A 10 -19.39 -10.84 22.55
N SER A 11 -18.82 -11.08 23.73
CA SER A 11 -19.50 -10.68 24.96
C SER A 11 -19.54 -9.15 25.07
N ALA A 12 -20.56 -8.62 25.76
CA ALA A 12 -20.66 -7.17 25.97
C ALA A 12 -19.42 -6.60 26.69
N GLU A 13 -18.75 -7.38 27.54
CA GLU A 13 -17.49 -6.95 28.16
C GLU A 13 -16.34 -6.89 27.15
N ASP A 14 -16.24 -7.88 26.25
CA ASP A 14 -15.24 -7.89 25.19
C ASP A 14 -15.48 -6.76 24.19
N GLU A 15 -16.72 -6.43 23.87
CA GLU A 15 -17.07 -5.30 23.01
C GLU A 15 -16.69 -3.96 23.65
N ALA A 16 -17.01 -3.76 24.94
CA ALA A 16 -16.64 -2.54 25.66
C ALA A 16 -15.11 -2.37 25.74
N LYS A 17 -14.38 -3.47 25.96
CA LYS A 17 -12.92 -3.45 26.18
C LYS A 17 -12.11 -3.45 24.88
N TYR A 18 -12.60 -4.11 23.84
CA TYR A 18 -11.86 -4.38 22.61
C TYR A 18 -12.59 -3.97 21.33
N GLY A 19 -13.83 -3.50 21.39
CA GLY A 19 -14.65 -3.08 20.26
C GLY A 19 -14.46 -1.61 19.86
N PHE A 20 -15.51 -1.00 19.31
CA PHE A 20 -15.45 0.35 18.71
C PHE A 20 -15.72 1.49 19.70
N THR A 21 -16.04 1.19 20.96
CA THR A 21 -16.38 2.18 22.00
C THR A 21 -15.26 2.40 23.01
N ARG A 22 -14.03 1.96 22.71
CA ARG A 22 -12.89 2.10 23.62
C ARG A 22 -12.51 3.56 23.81
N GLU A 23 -12.19 3.94 25.04
CA GLU A 23 -11.90 5.33 25.41
C GLU A 23 -10.71 5.94 24.65
N GLU A 24 -9.70 5.14 24.30
CA GLU A 24 -8.50 5.63 23.62
C GLU A 24 -8.69 5.80 22.10
N MET A 25 -9.86 5.48 21.53
CA MET A 25 -10.10 5.71 20.10
C MET A 25 -9.96 7.19 19.76
N TYR A 26 -9.37 7.45 18.58
CA TYR A 26 -9.11 8.80 18.07
C TYR A 26 -8.16 9.68 18.90
N SER A 27 -7.56 9.15 19.98
CA SER A 27 -6.60 9.90 20.82
C SER A 27 -5.23 10.12 20.18
N SER A 28 -4.88 9.29 19.20
CA SER A 28 -3.54 9.24 18.61
C SER A 28 -3.56 9.72 17.16
N ASN A 29 -2.49 10.39 16.73
CA ASN A 29 -2.29 10.69 15.32
C ASN A 29 -2.07 9.39 14.52
N LEU A 30 -2.87 9.21 13.46
CA LEU A 30 -2.83 8.06 12.57
C LEU A 30 -1.85 8.25 11.41
N ALA A 31 -1.75 9.46 10.87
CA ALA A 31 -0.98 9.76 9.67
C ALA A 31 0.51 9.47 9.90
N GLY A 32 1.16 8.83 8.92
CA GLY A 32 2.57 8.47 8.98
C GLY A 32 2.89 7.25 9.86
N THR A 33 1.89 6.51 10.33
CA THR A 33 2.10 5.30 11.16
C THR A 33 2.34 4.03 10.34
N VAL A 34 2.52 4.17 9.02
CA VAL A 34 2.74 3.07 8.07
C VAL A 34 4.16 3.19 7.53
N ASN A 35 4.94 2.12 7.66
CA ASN A 35 6.26 2.08 7.05
C ASN A 35 6.13 2.06 5.51
N PRO A 36 6.99 2.79 4.78
CA PRO A 36 6.97 2.78 3.32
C PRO A 36 7.30 1.38 2.78
N TYR A 37 6.64 0.98 1.71
CA TYR A 37 6.94 -0.20 0.88
C TYR A 37 6.36 0.04 -0.51
N ASP A 38 6.85 -0.65 -1.52
CA ASP A 38 6.51 -0.39 -2.93
C ASP A 38 5.60 -1.47 -3.53
N ARG A 39 5.67 -2.69 -2.99
CA ARG A 39 4.89 -3.86 -3.43
C ARG A 39 4.28 -4.58 -2.24
N HIS A 40 3.02 -4.99 -2.36
CA HIS A 40 2.32 -5.81 -1.37
C HIS A 40 1.96 -7.17 -1.96
N LEU A 41 2.47 -8.23 -1.34
CA LEU A 41 2.09 -9.61 -1.59
C LEU A 41 1.06 -10.05 -0.55
N PHE A 42 -0.05 -10.60 -1.01
CA PHE A 42 -1.02 -11.28 -0.17
C PHE A 42 -1.02 -12.77 -0.48
N LEU A 43 -0.66 -13.59 0.50
CA LEU A 43 -0.68 -15.05 0.40
C LEU A 43 -1.97 -15.59 1.01
N ARG A 44 -2.77 -16.32 0.23
CA ARG A 44 -3.91 -17.08 0.75
C ARG A 44 -3.42 -18.31 1.50
N HIS A 45 -3.84 -18.46 2.76
CA HIS A 45 -3.46 -19.60 3.59
C HIS A 45 -4.47 -19.79 4.70
N ARG A 46 -5.26 -20.86 4.66
CA ARG A 46 -6.23 -21.30 5.69
C ARG A 46 -7.27 -20.25 6.09
N SER A 47 -8.30 -20.67 6.82
CA SER A 47 -9.27 -19.73 7.40
C SER A 47 -8.62 -18.84 8.46
N TYR A 48 -8.99 -17.56 8.51
CA TYR A 48 -8.48 -16.63 9.51
C TYR A 48 -8.87 -17.00 10.95
N THR A 49 -9.95 -17.78 11.11
CA THR A 49 -10.39 -18.33 12.40
C THR A 49 -9.46 -19.41 12.94
N ASP A 50 -8.72 -20.08 12.04
CA ASP A 50 -7.89 -21.24 12.37
C ASP A 50 -6.41 -20.87 12.52
N TRP A 51 -6.05 -19.63 12.22
CA TRP A 51 -4.67 -19.15 12.32
C TRP A 51 -4.15 -19.18 13.75
N ALA A 52 -2.96 -19.73 13.94
CA ALA A 52 -2.21 -19.54 15.18
C ALA A 52 -1.94 -18.05 15.43
N SER A 53 -1.54 -17.69 16.66
CA SER A 53 -1.16 -16.31 17.01
C SER A 53 -0.01 -15.77 16.15
N ARG A 54 0.77 -16.64 15.52
CA ARG A 54 1.83 -16.31 14.56
C ARG A 54 1.65 -17.11 13.27
N VAL A 55 0.65 -16.76 12.47
CA VAL A 55 0.42 -17.39 11.15
C VAL A 55 1.65 -17.27 10.23
N GLU A 56 2.49 -16.25 10.44
CA GLU A 56 3.76 -16.08 9.75
C GLU A 56 4.80 -17.18 10.03
N GLU A 57 4.58 -18.00 11.07
CA GLU A 57 5.42 -19.14 11.42
C GLU A 57 4.85 -20.49 10.92
N ASP A 58 3.68 -20.48 10.28
CA ASP A 58 3.14 -21.67 9.59
C ASP A 58 3.97 -22.01 8.35
N SER A 59 3.92 -23.27 7.92
CA SER A 59 4.86 -23.85 6.95
C SER A 59 5.11 -23.00 5.70
N LEU A 60 4.07 -22.76 4.88
CA LEU A 60 4.19 -21.98 3.64
C LEU A 60 4.44 -20.47 3.90
N PRO A 61 3.68 -19.76 4.77
CA PRO A 61 3.97 -18.36 5.09
C PRO A 61 5.38 -18.11 5.61
N LYS A 62 5.90 -19.02 6.46
CA LYS A 62 7.25 -18.94 7.04
C LYS A 62 8.32 -19.12 5.99
N LEU A 63 8.18 -20.13 5.14
CA LEU A 63 9.12 -20.38 4.05
C LEU A 63 9.17 -19.16 3.12
N PHE A 64 8.01 -18.67 2.68
CA PHE A 64 7.93 -17.52 1.80
C PHE A 64 8.52 -16.26 2.44
N SER A 65 8.19 -15.97 3.69
CA SER A 65 8.77 -14.86 4.46
C SER A 65 10.29 -14.97 4.59
N SER A 66 10.80 -16.19 4.81
CA SER A 66 12.23 -16.45 4.97
C SER A 66 12.99 -16.27 3.65
N THR A 67 12.45 -16.76 2.53
CA THR A 67 13.03 -16.57 1.20
C THR A 67 13.01 -15.10 0.77
N LEU A 68 11.92 -14.36 1.05
CA LEU A 68 11.88 -12.91 0.80
C LEU A 68 12.96 -12.15 1.59
N LYS A 69 13.24 -12.56 2.83
CA LYS A 69 14.28 -11.95 3.65
C LYS A 69 15.69 -12.28 3.13
N SER A 70 15.96 -13.51 2.75
CA SER A 70 17.28 -13.92 2.24
C SER A 70 17.59 -13.29 0.88
N ARG A 71 16.58 -13.09 0.03
CA ARG A 71 16.70 -12.49 -1.31
C ARG A 71 16.42 -10.98 -1.34
N LYS A 72 16.32 -10.31 -0.18
CA LYS A 72 15.90 -8.89 -0.08
C LYS A 72 16.71 -7.94 -0.97
N ASN A 73 18.01 -8.18 -1.15
CA ASN A 73 18.88 -7.32 -1.96
C ASN A 73 18.75 -7.57 -3.47
N ASP A 74 18.19 -8.71 -3.87
CA ASP A 74 17.98 -9.08 -5.27
C ASP A 74 16.60 -8.58 -5.76
N ILE A 75 15.65 -8.39 -4.83
CA ILE A 75 14.32 -7.88 -5.14
C ILE A 75 14.42 -6.36 -5.38
N PRO A 76 13.99 -5.84 -6.54
CA PRO A 76 14.25 -4.46 -6.96
C PRO A 76 13.48 -3.40 -6.17
N VAL A 77 12.44 -3.80 -5.43
CA VAL A 77 11.52 -2.90 -4.73
C VAL A 77 11.19 -3.44 -3.34
N LYS A 78 10.89 -2.53 -2.38
CA LYS A 78 10.59 -2.95 -1.01
C LYS A 78 9.25 -3.69 -0.97
N THR A 79 9.31 -4.99 -0.73
CA THR A 79 8.16 -5.89 -0.81
C THR A 79 7.67 -6.29 0.58
N LEU A 80 6.36 -6.16 0.83
CA LEU A 80 5.69 -6.56 2.06
C LEU A 80 4.84 -7.81 1.82
N LEU A 81 4.93 -8.80 2.70
CA LEU A 81 4.07 -9.98 2.70
C LEU A 81 2.98 -9.88 3.78
N THR A 82 1.76 -10.29 3.46
CA THR A 82 0.63 -10.41 4.41
C THR A 82 -0.15 -11.67 4.09
N VAL A 83 -0.62 -12.37 5.11
CA VAL A 83 -1.46 -13.56 4.91
C VAL A 83 -2.92 -13.12 4.86
N ILE A 84 -3.69 -13.70 3.96
CA ILE A 84 -5.14 -13.50 3.84
C ILE A 84 -5.85 -14.84 3.91
N GLU A 85 -7.13 -14.81 4.26
CA GLU A 85 -7.92 -16.03 4.38
C GLU A 85 -7.90 -16.84 3.07
N GLY A 86 -7.62 -18.13 3.21
CA GLY A 86 -7.79 -19.13 2.17
C GLY A 86 -9.19 -19.69 2.24
N GLU A 87 -10.07 -19.27 1.34
CA GLU A 87 -11.38 -19.90 1.17
C GLU A 87 -11.23 -21.28 0.51
N GLN A 88 -11.02 -21.30 -0.81
CA GLN A 88 -11.06 -22.49 -1.68
C GLN A 88 -9.72 -22.76 -2.38
N SER A 89 -8.73 -21.88 -2.23
CA SER A 89 -7.43 -21.96 -2.91
C SER A 89 -6.30 -21.42 -2.03
N ASP A 90 -5.79 -22.27 -1.15
CA ASP A 90 -4.53 -22.02 -0.44
C ASP A 90 -3.36 -21.92 -1.43
N GLY A 91 -2.38 -21.08 -1.09
CA GLY A 91 -1.20 -20.84 -1.91
C GLY A 91 -1.38 -19.80 -3.02
N ASP A 92 -2.59 -19.27 -3.23
CA ASP A 92 -2.73 -18.15 -4.17
C ASP A 92 -1.97 -16.91 -3.67
N VAL A 93 -1.25 -16.25 -4.57
CA VAL A 93 -0.48 -15.03 -4.28
C VAL A 93 -1.02 -13.87 -5.11
N LEU A 94 -1.54 -12.84 -4.44
CA LEU A 94 -1.97 -11.60 -5.07
C LEU A 94 -0.86 -10.56 -4.94
N ILE A 95 -0.57 -9.85 -6.02
CA ILE A 95 0.51 -8.88 -6.13
C ILE A 95 -0.06 -7.51 -6.47
N PHE A 96 0.19 -6.54 -5.60
CA PHE A 96 -0.16 -5.13 -5.78
C PHE A 96 1.13 -4.28 -5.83
N PRO A 97 1.18 -3.21 -6.66
CA PRO A 97 0.09 -2.63 -7.46
C PRO A 97 -0.19 -3.32 -8.81
N GLU A 98 0.50 -4.39 -9.14
CA GLU A 98 0.46 -5.01 -10.47
C GLU A 98 -0.89 -5.67 -10.84
N MET A 99 -1.77 -5.93 -9.86
CA MET A 99 -3.08 -6.60 -10.06
C MET A 99 -2.96 -7.98 -10.70
N ILE A 100 -1.92 -8.72 -10.28
CA ILE A 100 -1.60 -10.07 -10.75
C ILE A 100 -1.83 -11.06 -9.62
N LYS A 101 -2.46 -12.18 -9.94
CA LYS A 101 -2.65 -13.33 -9.06
C LYS A 101 -1.96 -14.54 -9.65
N TYR A 102 -1.18 -15.24 -8.84
CA TYR A 102 -0.67 -16.58 -9.15
C TYR A 102 -1.42 -17.61 -8.32
N LYS A 103 -1.75 -18.74 -8.92
CA LYS A 103 -2.54 -19.79 -8.26
C LYS A 103 -1.68 -20.88 -7.63
N GLY A 104 -2.08 -21.34 -6.45
CA GLY A 104 -1.64 -22.60 -5.86
C GLY A 104 -0.13 -22.74 -5.65
N LEU A 105 0.55 -21.70 -5.17
CA LEU A 105 1.95 -21.78 -4.78
C LEU A 105 2.14 -22.80 -3.64
N THR A 106 3.00 -23.78 -3.84
CA THR A 106 3.36 -24.75 -2.79
C THR A 106 4.74 -24.45 -2.19
N GLU A 107 5.12 -25.16 -1.12
CA GLU A 107 6.43 -24.98 -0.48
C GLU A 107 7.60 -25.25 -1.45
N GLY A 108 7.46 -26.24 -2.34
CA GLY A 108 8.49 -26.58 -3.33
C GLY A 108 8.68 -25.52 -4.43
N ASP A 109 7.72 -24.59 -4.55
CA ASP A 109 7.69 -23.60 -5.62
C ASP A 109 8.28 -22.24 -5.21
N VAL A 110 8.40 -21.98 -3.90
CA VAL A 110 8.71 -20.65 -3.35
C VAL A 110 9.98 -20.06 -3.95
N ASP A 111 11.07 -20.81 -4.03
CA ASP A 111 12.34 -20.30 -4.53
C ASP A 111 12.26 -19.92 -6.02
N GLY A 112 11.62 -20.77 -6.84
CA GLY A 112 11.41 -20.49 -8.27
C GLY A 112 10.47 -19.30 -8.49
N PHE A 113 9.41 -19.19 -7.69
CA PHE A 113 8.50 -18.05 -7.73
C PHE A 113 9.20 -16.74 -7.39
N VAL A 114 9.99 -16.71 -6.31
CA VAL A 114 10.74 -15.51 -5.90
C VAL A 114 11.75 -15.11 -6.98
N GLU A 115 12.47 -16.09 -7.54
CA GLU A 115 13.44 -15.85 -8.62
C GLU A 115 12.76 -15.30 -9.89
N ASP A 116 11.74 -15.97 -10.41
CA ASP A 116 11.11 -15.59 -11.67
C ASP A 116 10.34 -14.27 -11.53
N VAL A 117 9.45 -14.19 -10.52
CA VAL A 117 8.46 -13.11 -10.42
C VAL A 117 9.04 -11.89 -9.72
N LEU A 118 9.69 -12.09 -8.58
CA LEU A 118 10.05 -10.97 -7.71
C LEU A 118 11.42 -10.39 -8.02
N VAL A 119 12.39 -11.24 -8.37
CA VAL A 119 13.76 -10.83 -8.74
C VAL A 119 13.82 -10.47 -10.22
N ASN A 120 13.39 -11.36 -11.11
CA ASN A 120 13.54 -11.18 -12.56
C ASN A 120 12.36 -10.46 -13.24
N GLY A 121 11.22 -10.29 -12.56
CA GLY A 121 10.04 -9.62 -13.12
C GLY A 121 9.38 -10.38 -14.27
N LYS A 122 9.53 -11.71 -14.32
CA LYS A 122 8.99 -12.60 -15.34
C LYS A 122 7.77 -13.36 -14.82
N PRO A 123 6.85 -13.79 -15.70
CA PRO A 123 5.83 -14.77 -15.33
C PRO A 123 6.46 -16.01 -14.71
N TRP A 124 5.88 -16.49 -13.61
CA TRP A 124 6.33 -17.72 -12.97
C TRP A 124 6.19 -18.91 -13.92
N ALA A 125 7.30 -19.60 -14.24
CA ALA A 125 7.32 -20.62 -15.28
C ALA A 125 6.38 -21.81 -15.02
N SER A 126 6.20 -22.16 -13.75
CA SER A 126 5.38 -23.30 -13.31
C SER A 126 3.95 -22.93 -12.92
N GLY A 127 3.62 -21.64 -12.93
CA GLY A 127 2.38 -21.11 -12.37
C GLY A 127 1.35 -20.67 -13.41
N VAL A 128 0.09 -20.64 -13.00
CA VAL A 128 -0.97 -19.95 -13.74
C VAL A 128 -1.05 -18.51 -13.26
N GLN A 129 -0.70 -17.57 -14.15
CA GLN A 129 -0.84 -16.15 -13.92
C GLN A 129 -2.21 -15.66 -14.38
N GLU A 130 -2.92 -14.92 -13.53
CA GLU A 130 -4.18 -14.25 -13.84
C GLU A 130 -4.09 -12.76 -13.52
N THR A 131 -4.70 -11.94 -14.35
CA THR A 131 -4.97 -10.53 -14.01
C THR A 131 -6.35 -10.42 -13.38
N PHE A 132 -6.49 -9.58 -12.37
CA PHE A 132 -7.79 -9.32 -11.74
C PHE A 132 -8.13 -7.83 -11.76
N THR A 133 -9.41 -7.52 -11.53
CA THR A 133 -9.95 -6.16 -11.57
C THR A 133 -10.86 -5.92 -10.38
N GLY A 134 -11.25 -4.67 -10.14
CA GLY A 134 -12.05 -4.26 -9.00
C GLY A 134 -11.20 -3.80 -7.81
N SER A 135 -11.89 -3.40 -6.74
CA SER A 135 -11.32 -2.88 -5.51
C SER A 135 -11.22 -3.99 -4.47
N TYR A 136 -10.12 -4.01 -3.71
CA TYR A 136 -9.84 -5.02 -2.70
C TYR A 136 -9.69 -4.36 -1.34
N VAL A 137 -10.48 -4.84 -0.38
CA VAL A 137 -10.48 -4.39 1.01
C VAL A 137 -9.96 -5.53 1.88
N PHE A 138 -8.81 -5.33 2.50
CA PHE A 138 -8.20 -6.28 3.42
C PHE A 138 -8.41 -5.81 4.86
N VAL A 139 -9.19 -6.57 5.64
CA VAL A 139 -9.54 -6.21 7.02
C VAL A 139 -8.75 -7.09 7.99
N CYS A 140 -8.05 -6.47 8.93
CA CYS A 140 -7.31 -7.23 9.93
C CYS A 140 -8.27 -7.90 10.92
N ALA A 141 -8.38 -9.23 10.85
CA ALA A 141 -9.29 -10.03 11.68
C ALA A 141 -8.55 -11.10 12.52
N HIS A 142 -7.24 -10.94 12.71
CA HIS A 142 -6.38 -11.94 13.36
C HIS A 142 -6.54 -11.97 14.89
N GLY A 143 -7.64 -12.57 15.37
CA GLY A 143 -8.01 -12.58 16.79
C GLY A 143 -7.02 -13.28 17.71
N ASN A 144 -6.38 -14.36 17.24
CA ASN A 144 -5.37 -15.08 18.02
C ASN A 144 -4.06 -14.28 18.18
N ARG A 145 -3.81 -13.28 17.33
CA ARG A 145 -2.69 -12.35 17.49
C ARG A 145 -3.05 -11.17 18.39
N ASP A 146 -4.24 -10.61 18.19
CA ASP A 146 -4.69 -9.43 18.91
C ASP A 146 -6.21 -9.45 19.09
N LYS A 147 -6.66 -9.34 20.34
CA LYS A 147 -8.08 -9.42 20.71
C LYS A 147 -8.91 -8.29 20.10
N ARG A 148 -8.34 -7.08 19.91
CA ARG A 148 -9.05 -5.95 19.28
C ARG A 148 -9.29 -6.22 17.81
N CYS A 149 -8.30 -6.77 17.11
CA CYS A 149 -8.48 -7.22 15.73
C CYS A 149 -9.51 -8.36 15.63
N GLY A 150 -9.51 -9.28 16.59
CA GLY A 150 -10.49 -10.38 16.65
C GLY A 150 -11.92 -9.95 16.93
N VAL A 151 -12.13 -8.86 17.66
CA VAL A 151 -13.46 -8.29 17.93
C VAL A 151 -13.90 -7.36 16.80
N CYS A 152 -13.08 -6.40 16.39
CA CYS A 152 -13.46 -5.40 15.38
C CYS A 152 -13.50 -5.96 13.95
N GLY A 153 -12.56 -6.85 13.60
CA GLY A 153 -12.35 -7.32 12.23
C GLY A 153 -13.58 -8.02 11.63
N PRO A 154 -14.13 -9.07 12.28
CA PRO A 154 -15.31 -9.77 11.78
C PRO A 154 -16.53 -8.87 11.57
N ILE A 155 -16.80 -7.95 12.52
CA ILE A 155 -17.93 -7.00 12.43
C ILE A 155 -17.77 -6.08 11.21
N LEU A 156 -16.56 -5.59 10.93
CA LEU A 156 -16.30 -4.77 9.75
C LEU A 156 -16.43 -5.56 8.44
N ILE A 157 -15.96 -6.81 8.41
CA ILE A 157 -16.09 -7.68 7.24
C ILE A 157 -17.56 -7.91 6.92
N GLU A 158 -18.38 -8.22 7.92
CA GLU A 158 -19.83 -8.37 7.77
C GLU A 158 -20.46 -7.09 7.23
N LYS A 159 -20.22 -5.95 7.91
CA LYS A 159 -20.80 -4.66 7.50
C LYS A 159 -20.38 -4.23 6.10
N LEU A 160 -19.13 -4.45 5.71
CA LEU A 160 -18.65 -4.19 4.36
C LEU A 160 -19.40 -5.04 3.34
N ASN A 161 -19.52 -6.35 3.58
CA ASN A 161 -20.22 -7.26 2.67
C ASN A 161 -21.71 -6.93 2.55
N GLU A 162 -22.38 -6.54 3.64
CA GLU A 162 -23.76 -6.06 3.64
C GLU A 162 -23.93 -4.82 2.75
N GLU A 163 -23.12 -3.77 2.98
CA GLU A 163 -23.21 -2.52 2.22
C GLU A 163 -22.85 -2.72 0.74
N ILE A 164 -21.84 -3.54 0.45
CA ILE A 164 -21.48 -3.94 -0.93
C ILE A 164 -22.65 -4.65 -1.62
N ALA A 165 -23.33 -5.55 -0.90
CA ALA A 165 -24.50 -6.25 -1.42
C ALA A 165 -25.67 -5.29 -1.70
N LEU A 166 -25.97 -4.38 -0.77
CA LEU A 166 -27.03 -3.38 -0.91
C LEU A 166 -26.80 -2.45 -2.11
N ARG A 167 -25.54 -2.16 -2.43
CA ARG A 167 -25.15 -1.29 -3.55
C ARG A 167 -24.94 -2.04 -4.87
N GLY A 168 -25.09 -3.36 -4.90
CA GLY A 168 -24.88 -4.16 -6.10
C GLY A 168 -23.42 -4.23 -6.56
N LEU A 169 -22.47 -4.12 -5.64
CA LEU A 169 -21.03 -4.02 -5.91
C LEU A 169 -20.27 -5.34 -5.75
N LYS A 170 -20.95 -6.49 -5.61
CA LYS A 170 -20.34 -7.80 -5.30
C LYS A 170 -19.29 -8.26 -6.31
N ASP A 171 -19.43 -7.87 -7.58
CA ASP A 171 -18.48 -8.23 -8.65
C ASP A 171 -17.36 -7.19 -8.82
N GLN A 172 -17.38 -6.11 -8.02
CA GLN A 172 -16.48 -4.97 -8.13
C GLN A 172 -15.64 -4.74 -6.88
N VAL A 173 -16.14 -5.09 -5.69
CA VAL A 173 -15.45 -4.86 -4.41
C VAL A 173 -15.32 -6.18 -3.66
N PHE A 174 -14.09 -6.57 -3.36
CA PHE A 174 -13.74 -7.83 -2.73
C PHE A 174 -13.18 -7.60 -1.33
N VAL A 175 -13.83 -8.17 -0.31
CA VAL A 175 -13.42 -8.08 1.09
C VAL A 175 -12.74 -9.37 1.49
N ASN A 176 -11.55 -9.30 2.11
CA ASN A 176 -10.85 -10.47 2.64
C ASN A 176 -10.33 -10.18 4.05
N ALA A 177 -10.46 -11.14 4.96
CA ALA A 177 -9.74 -11.12 6.22
C ALA A 177 -8.22 -11.22 5.98
N CYS A 178 -7.43 -10.46 6.73
CA CYS A 178 -5.98 -10.51 6.68
C CYS A 178 -5.34 -10.67 8.06
N SER A 179 -4.11 -11.19 8.07
CA SER A 179 -3.27 -11.34 9.25
C SER A 179 -2.93 -9.97 9.85
N HIS A 180 -2.38 -9.96 11.04
CA HIS A 180 -2.05 -8.70 11.72
C HIS A 180 -1.13 -7.78 10.89
N ILE A 181 -1.65 -6.62 10.47
CA ILE A 181 -0.93 -5.64 9.62
C ILE A 181 -0.27 -4.50 10.41
N GLY A 182 -0.17 -4.64 11.73
CA GLY A 182 0.36 -3.63 12.64
C GLY A 182 -0.64 -2.53 13.00
N GLY A 183 -0.41 -1.85 14.12
CA GLY A 183 -1.30 -0.80 14.62
C GLY A 183 -2.57 -1.33 15.29
N HIS A 184 -2.53 -2.42 16.06
CA HIS A 184 -3.69 -2.90 16.84
C HIS A 184 -4.27 -1.84 17.79
N LYS A 185 -3.45 -0.88 18.23
CA LYS A 185 -3.94 0.29 18.98
C LYS A 185 -5.00 1.09 18.20
N TYR A 186 -5.00 0.97 16.88
CA TYR A 186 -5.91 1.56 15.91
C TYR A 186 -6.91 0.55 15.33
N ALA A 187 -7.23 -0.53 16.07
CA ALA A 187 -8.12 -1.60 15.61
C ALA A 187 -9.42 -1.06 15.00
N GLY A 188 -9.90 -1.78 13.98
CA GLY A 188 -10.54 -1.17 12.82
C GLY A 188 -9.53 -0.88 11.69
N ASN A 189 -8.53 -1.76 11.54
CA ASN A 189 -7.47 -1.60 10.55
C ASN A 189 -7.88 -2.26 9.23
N LEU A 190 -7.80 -1.50 8.14
CA LEU A 190 -8.04 -2.01 6.80
C LEU A 190 -7.07 -1.42 5.78
N ILE A 191 -6.89 -2.14 4.67
CA ILE A 191 -6.12 -1.70 3.51
C ILE A 191 -7.07 -1.73 2.31
N ILE A 192 -7.16 -0.63 1.57
CA ILE A 192 -7.97 -0.56 0.36
C ILE A 192 -7.04 -0.36 -0.83
N PHE A 193 -7.15 -1.27 -1.78
CA PHE A 193 -6.60 -1.14 -3.12
C PHE A 193 -7.76 -0.91 -4.09
N SER A 194 -7.84 0.26 -4.71
CA SER A 194 -8.92 0.59 -5.65
C SER A 194 -8.30 1.12 -6.94
N PRO A 195 -8.50 0.49 -8.11
CA PRO A 195 -7.93 1.01 -9.35
C PRO A 195 -8.53 2.40 -9.70
N ASP A 196 -7.75 3.24 -10.37
CA ASP A 196 -8.24 4.50 -10.92
C ASP A 196 -9.19 4.28 -12.11
N SER A 197 -9.71 5.35 -12.70
CA SER A 197 -10.53 5.30 -13.91
C SER A 197 -9.82 4.68 -15.13
N LYS A 198 -8.49 4.50 -15.07
CA LYS A 198 -7.67 3.82 -16.09
C LYS A 198 -7.33 2.38 -15.70
N GLY A 199 -7.90 1.86 -14.62
CA GLY A 199 -7.65 0.49 -14.14
C GLY A 199 -6.32 0.33 -13.38
N LYS A 200 -5.62 1.43 -13.06
CA LYS A 200 -4.27 1.39 -12.48
C LYS A 200 -4.30 1.67 -10.98
N ILE A 201 -3.46 0.96 -10.24
CA ILE A 201 -3.15 1.28 -8.85
C ILE A 201 -1.84 2.05 -8.81
N THR A 202 -1.87 3.27 -8.28
CA THR A 202 -0.69 4.12 -8.15
C THR A 202 -0.30 4.27 -6.68
N GLY A 203 0.83 3.67 -6.27
CA GLY A 203 1.46 3.90 -4.96
C GLY A 203 2.45 5.06 -4.94
N HIS A 204 2.66 5.74 -6.06
CA HIS A 204 3.74 6.70 -6.18
C HIS A 204 3.21 8.00 -6.76
N SER A 205 2.84 8.95 -5.89
CA SER A 205 2.90 10.36 -6.25
C SER A 205 4.38 10.73 -6.30
N ARG A 206 4.98 10.63 -7.48
CA ARG A 206 6.25 11.31 -7.76
C ARG A 206 5.94 12.79 -7.60
N PHE A 207 6.34 13.39 -6.49
CA PHE A 207 6.38 14.84 -6.35
C PHE A 207 7.45 15.35 -7.33
N GLN A 208 7.11 15.45 -8.61
CA GLN A 208 7.83 16.36 -9.49
C GLN A 208 7.28 17.75 -9.20
N GLY A 209 7.74 18.32 -8.10
CA GLY A 209 7.63 19.75 -7.88
C GLY A 209 8.38 20.46 -9.00
N LYS A 210 7.72 20.70 -10.13
CA LYS A 210 8.14 21.76 -11.03
C LYS A 210 7.78 23.04 -10.30
N ASN A 211 8.78 23.63 -9.65
CA ASN A 211 8.72 25.01 -9.21
C ASN A 211 8.45 25.89 -10.44
N TYR A 212 7.19 26.21 -10.68
CA TYR A 212 6.84 27.29 -11.59
C TYR A 212 6.95 28.58 -10.78
N GLY A 213 8.09 29.26 -10.92
CA GLY A 213 8.23 30.64 -10.47
C GLY A 213 7.23 31.56 -11.20
N PRO A 214 6.90 32.73 -10.64
CA PRO A 214 5.91 33.63 -11.23
C PRO A 214 6.34 34.08 -12.63
N LEU A 215 5.48 33.86 -13.61
CA LEU A 215 5.62 34.45 -14.95
C LEU A 215 5.29 35.94 -14.84
N VAL A 216 6.32 36.78 -14.73
CA VAL A 216 6.18 38.23 -14.82
C VAL A 216 5.85 38.58 -16.28
N ILE A 217 4.58 38.84 -16.57
CA ILE A 217 4.16 39.39 -17.85
C ILE A 217 4.39 40.91 -17.77
N SER A 218 5.44 41.39 -18.42
CA SER A 218 5.62 42.82 -18.69
C SER A 218 4.56 43.25 -19.70
N THR A 219 3.51 43.93 -19.24
CA THR A 219 2.52 44.56 -20.12
C THR A 219 2.90 46.01 -20.35
N SER A 220 3.34 46.31 -21.57
CA SER A 220 3.31 47.66 -22.13
C SER A 220 1.99 47.85 -22.88
N LEU A 221 1.21 48.84 -22.41
CA LEU A 221 0.15 49.57 -23.11
C LEU A 221 -1.25 48.91 -23.30
N SER A 222 -2.14 49.37 -22.42
CA SER A 222 -3.45 49.99 -22.70
C SER A 222 -4.66 49.16 -23.22
N HIS A 223 -5.61 49.03 -22.29
CA HIS A 223 -7.09 48.99 -22.39
C HIS A 223 -7.81 47.68 -22.74
N HIS A 224 -8.57 47.23 -21.72
CA HIS A 224 -9.67 46.24 -21.69
C HIS A 224 -9.34 44.78 -22.03
N ALA A 225 -8.73 44.07 -21.07
CA ALA A 225 -8.82 42.62 -20.99
C ALA A 225 -10.08 42.22 -20.20
N SER A 226 -11.07 41.69 -20.91
CA SER A 226 -12.20 40.98 -20.29
C SER A 226 -11.67 39.66 -19.73
N LEU A 227 -11.74 39.49 -18.41
CA LEU A 227 -11.37 38.25 -17.72
C LEU A 227 -12.38 37.15 -18.10
N TYR A 228 -12.03 36.31 -19.06
CA TYR A 228 -12.65 34.99 -19.20
C TYR A 228 -11.91 34.08 -18.23
N TRP A 229 -12.57 33.73 -17.13
CA TRP A 229 -12.17 32.62 -16.28
C TRP A 229 -12.35 31.34 -17.10
N MET A 230 -11.25 30.83 -17.67
CA MET A 230 -11.20 29.42 -18.00
C MET A 230 -10.92 28.71 -16.68
N ASP A 231 -11.94 28.04 -16.13
CA ASP A 231 -11.81 27.16 -14.97
C ASP A 231 -10.82 26.04 -15.31
N PHE A 232 -9.55 26.28 -15.03
CA PHE A 232 -8.46 25.30 -15.06
C PHE A 232 -8.17 24.84 -13.62
N ASP A 233 -9.21 24.41 -12.90
CA ASP A 233 -9.05 23.57 -11.72
C ASP A 233 -8.98 22.10 -12.16
N VAL A 234 -7.98 21.75 -12.96
CA VAL A 234 -7.48 20.37 -12.98
C VAL A 234 -6.31 20.32 -12.01
N ILE A 235 -6.64 20.46 -10.72
CA ILE A 235 -5.91 19.69 -9.73
C ILE A 235 -6.20 18.25 -10.13
N ASP A 236 -5.23 17.55 -10.73
CA ASP A 236 -5.23 16.10 -10.73
C ASP A 236 -5.31 15.71 -9.24
N TYR A 237 -6.54 15.55 -8.75
CA TYR A 237 -6.80 15.13 -7.39
C TYR A 237 -6.23 13.73 -7.32
N PHE A 238 -5.02 13.64 -6.78
CA PHE A 238 -4.23 12.43 -6.73
C PHE A 238 -5.07 11.35 -6.04
N ALA A 239 -5.67 10.48 -6.84
CA ALA A 239 -6.47 9.37 -6.34
C ALA A 239 -5.51 8.39 -5.67
N SER A 240 -5.38 8.52 -4.35
CA SER A 240 -4.57 7.64 -3.52
C SER A 240 -5.30 6.32 -3.37
N ASN A 241 -4.94 5.40 -4.24
CA ASN A 241 -5.68 4.19 -4.53
C ASN A 241 -5.16 2.94 -3.78
N ASN A 242 -4.31 3.13 -2.77
CA ASN A 242 -3.73 2.09 -1.91
C ASN A 242 -3.57 2.58 -0.46
N CYS A 243 -4.67 2.93 0.19
CA CYS A 243 -4.63 3.53 1.51
C CYS A 243 -4.78 2.50 2.63
N ARG A 244 -4.06 2.75 3.73
CA ARG A 244 -4.28 2.09 5.02
C ARG A 244 -5.08 2.98 5.94
N TYR A 245 -6.06 2.39 6.60
CA TYR A 245 -6.92 3.07 7.56
C TYR A 245 -6.83 2.39 8.94
N GLY A 246 -7.15 3.15 9.97
CA GLY A 246 -7.30 2.69 11.35
C GLY A 246 -8.48 3.37 12.02
N TYR A 247 -8.92 2.84 13.15
CA TYR A 247 -10.11 3.31 13.88
C TYR A 247 -11.41 3.29 13.05
N VAL A 248 -11.47 2.50 11.98
CA VAL A 248 -12.67 2.35 11.18
C VAL A 248 -13.74 1.65 12.00
N THR A 249 -14.96 2.19 12.01
CA THR A 249 -16.14 1.59 12.64
C THR A 249 -17.18 1.19 11.59
N PRO A 250 -18.23 0.42 11.95
CA PRO A 250 -19.33 0.08 11.04
C PRO A 250 -20.02 1.29 10.41
N GLU A 251 -20.09 2.41 11.13
CA GLU A 251 -20.68 3.67 10.67
C GLU A 251 -19.85 4.36 9.57
N ASP A 252 -18.56 4.08 9.52
CA ASP A 252 -17.64 4.64 8.52
C ASP A 252 -17.71 3.89 7.17
N VAL A 253 -18.30 2.68 7.16
CA VAL A 253 -18.31 1.81 5.97
C VAL A 253 -19.00 2.46 4.76
N PRO A 254 -20.20 3.08 4.88
CA PRO A 254 -20.80 3.79 3.75
C PRO A 254 -19.88 4.89 3.19
N GLU A 255 -19.21 5.66 4.07
CA GLU A 255 -18.29 6.72 3.66
C GLU A 255 -17.06 6.15 2.93
N LEU A 256 -16.52 5.01 3.36
CA LEU A 256 -15.41 4.34 2.67
C LEU A 256 -15.79 3.91 1.24
N LEU A 257 -16.99 3.36 1.07
CA LEU A 257 -17.49 2.97 -0.24
C LEU A 257 -17.74 4.19 -1.13
N ASP A 258 -18.37 5.23 -0.58
CA ASP A 258 -18.75 6.43 -1.34
C ASP A 258 -17.56 7.33 -1.67
N GLN A 259 -16.72 7.66 -0.68
CA GLN A 259 -15.64 8.61 -0.89
C GLN A 259 -14.42 7.96 -1.48
N HIS A 260 -13.90 6.89 -0.87
CA HIS A 260 -12.65 6.30 -1.33
C HIS A 260 -12.87 5.39 -2.54
N ILE A 261 -13.72 4.37 -2.43
CA ILE A 261 -13.86 3.39 -3.52
C ILE A 261 -14.51 4.02 -4.76
N ALA A 262 -15.62 4.75 -4.60
CA ALA A 262 -16.32 5.33 -5.74
C ALA A 262 -15.70 6.63 -6.27
N ASN A 263 -15.13 7.48 -5.40
CA ASN A 263 -14.65 8.82 -5.78
C ASN A 263 -13.13 9.02 -5.64
N GLY A 264 -12.36 8.03 -5.18
CA GLY A 264 -10.91 8.14 -4.99
C GLY A 264 -10.49 9.13 -3.89
N LYS A 265 -11.41 9.55 -3.02
CA LYS A 265 -11.19 10.55 -1.97
C LYS A 265 -10.78 9.86 -0.65
N ILE A 266 -9.64 10.28 -0.11
CA ILE A 266 -9.16 9.78 1.19
C ILE A 266 -9.99 10.36 2.33
N ILE A 267 -10.42 9.50 3.24
CA ILE A 267 -11.00 9.91 4.53
C ILE A 267 -9.86 10.19 5.52
N GLU A 268 -9.42 11.45 5.59
CA GLU A 268 -8.22 11.87 6.33
C GLU A 268 -8.25 11.49 7.82
N ARG A 269 -9.41 11.60 8.48
CA ARG A 269 -9.57 11.27 9.91
C ARG A 269 -9.27 9.80 10.25
N LEU A 270 -9.35 8.90 9.26
CA LEU A 270 -9.10 7.47 9.41
C LEU A 270 -7.75 7.06 8.78
N TRP A 271 -7.11 7.96 8.02
CA TRP A 271 -5.97 7.63 7.17
C TRP A 271 -4.68 7.48 7.96
N ARG A 272 -3.97 6.37 7.73
CA ARG A 272 -2.69 6.06 8.38
C ARG A 272 -1.49 6.28 7.48
N GLY A 273 -1.66 6.05 6.19
CA GLY A 273 -0.57 6.06 5.22
C GLY A 273 -0.97 5.36 3.94
N GLN A 274 -0.08 5.40 2.96
CA GLN A 274 -0.26 4.76 1.66
C GLN A 274 1.02 4.01 1.26
N MET A 275 0.89 3.04 0.36
CA MET A 275 2.04 2.38 -0.26
C MET A 275 2.87 3.42 -1.03
N GLY A 276 4.18 3.24 -1.08
CA GLY A 276 5.14 4.05 -1.86
C GLY A 276 5.41 5.47 -1.37
N VAL A 277 4.87 5.89 -0.21
CA VAL A 277 5.18 7.20 0.39
C VAL A 277 6.11 7.07 1.59
N SER A 278 7.29 7.68 1.48
CA SER A 278 8.16 8.00 2.61
C SER A 278 7.73 9.34 3.22
N THR A 279 7.42 9.37 4.51
CA THR A 279 7.25 10.63 5.23
C THR A 279 8.63 11.20 5.53
N GLU A 280 9.09 12.18 4.75
CA GLU A 280 10.17 13.06 5.21
C GLU A 280 9.59 14.00 6.27
N SER A 281 9.88 13.72 7.54
CA SER A 281 9.70 14.67 8.62
C SER A 281 10.69 15.81 8.43
N GLY A 282 10.18 17.04 8.34
CA GLY A 282 10.96 18.26 8.13
C GLY A 282 12.11 18.46 9.12
N ASP A 283 13.16 19.06 8.58
CA ASP A 283 14.50 19.34 9.12
C ASP A 283 14.55 20.39 10.23
N GLY A 284 15.62 20.29 11.02
CA GLY A 284 16.27 21.36 11.79
C GLY A 284 16.32 21.06 13.30
N THR A 285 17.44 21.06 14.01
CA THR A 285 18.83 21.45 13.74
C THR A 285 19.64 21.03 14.99
N GLY A 286 20.89 20.64 14.84
CA GLY A 286 21.82 20.55 15.98
C GLY A 286 22.89 19.47 15.88
N GLU A 287 23.82 19.62 14.95
CA GLU A 287 25.16 19.06 15.12
C GLU A 287 25.75 19.57 16.44
N GLN A 288 26.24 18.68 17.30
CA GLN A 288 27.47 18.95 18.04
C GLN A 288 28.23 17.67 18.38
N LYS A 289 29.52 17.74 18.03
CA LYS A 289 30.60 16.76 18.06
C LYS A 289 30.78 16.06 19.43
N LEU A 290 31.23 14.81 19.34
CA LEU A 290 31.92 14.04 20.40
C LEU A 290 33.09 14.84 21.03
N PRO A 291 33.49 14.48 22.26
CA PRO A 291 34.67 13.62 22.34
C PRO A 291 34.57 12.47 23.35
N ASN A 292 35.37 11.44 23.05
CA ASN A 292 35.70 10.27 23.88
C ASN A 292 36.38 10.64 25.20
N GLY A 293 36.19 9.82 26.23
CA GLY A 293 37.01 9.81 27.45
C GLY A 293 36.61 8.70 28.43
N THR A 294 37.42 7.65 28.49
CA THR A 294 37.36 6.52 29.43
C THR A 294 38.00 6.91 30.77
N GLU A 295 37.38 6.61 31.93
CA GLU A 295 38.04 6.08 33.16
C GLU A 295 37.07 5.88 34.37
N VAL A 296 36.83 4.60 34.66
CA VAL A 296 36.72 3.82 35.92
C VAL A 296 36.73 4.47 37.34
N LYS A 297 35.90 3.86 38.24
CA LYS A 297 35.91 3.79 39.75
C LYS A 297 35.28 4.98 40.51
N LYS A 298 34.54 4.87 41.63
CA LYS A 298 34.18 3.80 42.60
C LYS A 298 33.10 4.37 43.57
N ASN A 299 32.24 3.51 44.16
CA ASN A 299 31.70 3.55 45.56
C ASN A 299 30.85 4.80 46.00
N GLU A 300 29.74 4.78 46.76
CA GLU A 300 29.16 3.93 47.82
C GLU A 300 27.63 4.11 47.91
N LYS A 301 26.94 3.13 48.54
CA LYS A 301 25.55 3.18 49.04
C LYS A 301 25.55 3.78 50.46
N PRO A 302 24.44 4.38 50.94
CA PRO A 302 23.74 3.73 52.06
C PRO A 302 22.21 3.68 51.92
N GLU A 303 21.64 2.67 52.58
CA GLU A 303 20.23 2.43 52.91
C GLU A 303 19.71 3.56 53.84
N GLU A 304 18.43 3.80 54.14
CA GLU A 304 17.21 3.00 54.20
C GLU A 304 16.02 3.99 54.36
N SER A 305 14.83 3.69 53.84
CA SER A 305 13.57 3.72 54.61
C SER A 305 12.33 3.66 53.72
N THR A 306 11.52 2.66 54.05
CA THR A 306 10.23 2.27 53.52
C THR A 306 9.14 3.30 53.82
N VAL A 307 8.41 3.75 52.79
CA VAL A 307 6.97 4.08 52.89
C VAL A 307 6.28 3.69 51.59
N GLN A 308 5.32 2.77 51.70
CA GLN A 308 4.40 2.38 50.64
C GLN A 308 3.62 3.59 50.12
N LYS A 309 3.67 3.81 48.80
CA LYS A 309 2.64 4.55 48.09
C LYS A 309 2.27 3.77 46.85
N THR A 310 1.09 3.16 46.89
CA THR A 310 0.41 2.54 45.76
C THR A 310 0.44 3.53 44.59
N ARG A 311 1.15 3.17 43.51
CA ARG A 311 1.02 3.81 42.20
C ARG A 311 0.50 2.77 41.25
N GLU A 312 -0.68 3.04 40.74
CA GLU A 312 -1.27 2.38 39.59
C GLU A 312 -0.23 2.37 38.46
N ASN A 313 0.13 1.16 38.03
CA ASN A 313 0.99 0.97 36.90
C ASN A 313 0.13 1.06 35.63
N VAL A 314 -0.01 2.26 35.08
CA VAL A 314 -0.29 2.44 33.66
C VAL A 314 0.98 2.03 32.90
N GLY A 315 1.21 0.72 32.87
CA GLY A 315 2.38 0.08 32.31
C GLY A 315 2.18 -0.20 30.83
N GLY A 316 2.35 0.83 29.99
CA GLY A 316 2.78 0.61 28.62
C GLY A 316 4.17 -0.02 28.67
N CYS A 317 4.30 -1.30 28.35
CA CYS A 317 5.59 -1.91 28.03
C CYS A 317 5.41 -3.25 27.32
N CYS A 318 5.73 -3.25 26.03
CA CYS A 318 6.31 -4.42 25.39
C CYS A 318 7.70 -4.64 25.99
N GLN A 319 7.80 -5.37 27.09
CA GLN A 319 9.05 -5.91 27.61
C GLN A 319 8.96 -7.44 27.62
N GLY A 320 9.04 -8.02 26.43
CA GLY A 320 9.50 -9.39 26.26
C GLY A 320 11.00 -9.34 25.97
N ALA A 321 11.80 -10.04 26.79
CA ALA A 321 13.22 -10.21 26.55
C ALA A 321 13.45 -10.73 25.11
N ASN A 322 14.28 -10.04 24.35
CA ASN A 322 14.49 -10.10 22.89
C ASN A 322 13.51 -9.26 22.06
N GLY A 323 13.55 -7.95 22.30
CA GLY A 323 12.88 -6.94 21.49
C GLY A 323 13.47 -6.82 20.09
N SER A 324 12.86 -7.47 19.11
CA SER A 324 12.91 -7.06 17.71
C SER A 324 11.53 -6.51 17.32
N SER A 325 11.46 -5.20 17.10
CA SER A 325 10.35 -4.55 16.41
C SER A 325 10.35 -5.07 14.97
N CYS A 326 9.36 -5.86 14.57
CA CYS A 326 9.30 -6.53 13.25
C CYS A 326 9.04 -5.59 12.05
N CYS A 327 9.52 -4.35 12.13
CA CYS A 327 9.64 -3.39 11.03
C CYS A 327 11.12 -3.33 10.62
N MET A 328 11.61 -4.26 9.79
CA MET A 328 13.06 -4.36 9.51
C MET A 328 13.49 -3.58 8.26
N THR A 329 14.14 -2.42 8.48
CA THR A 329 15.02 -1.72 7.54
C THR A 329 16.34 -1.36 8.23
N ALA A 330 17.44 -1.34 7.46
CA ALA A 330 18.84 -1.00 7.81
C ALA A 330 19.60 -2.10 8.60
N SER A 331 20.92 -2.29 8.53
CA SER A 331 22.03 -1.84 7.67
C SER A 331 23.24 -2.76 7.94
N SER A 332 24.21 -2.73 7.03
CA SER A 332 25.39 -3.59 6.84
C SER A 332 26.35 -3.78 8.03
N GLU A 333 27.03 -4.94 8.07
CA GLU A 333 28.50 -5.05 8.15
C GLU A 333 29.00 -6.29 7.39
N VAL A 334 30.17 -6.13 6.75
CA VAL A 334 30.76 -6.94 5.67
C VAL A 334 31.60 -8.10 6.21
N SER A 335 31.61 -9.24 5.52
CA SER A 335 32.84 -10.05 5.36
C SER A 335 32.86 -10.78 4.01
N GLU A 336 33.97 -10.61 3.30
CA GLU A 336 34.24 -11.08 1.94
C GLU A 336 34.57 -12.58 1.90
N THR A 337 34.23 -13.29 0.80
CA THR A 337 35.21 -14.14 0.11
C THR A 337 34.86 -14.41 -1.36
N LYS A 338 35.90 -14.42 -2.19
CA LYS A 338 35.99 -14.42 -3.66
C LYS A 338 35.83 -15.78 -4.36
N LYS A 339 35.52 -15.69 -5.67
CA LYS A 339 36.05 -16.42 -6.88
C LYS A 339 34.93 -17.05 -7.73
N THR A 340 34.96 -17.16 -9.07
CA THR A 340 35.67 -16.54 -10.22
C THR A 340 34.83 -16.90 -11.47
N GLU A 341 34.92 -16.06 -12.51
CA GLU A 341 34.30 -16.10 -13.84
C GLU A 341 34.52 -17.38 -14.67
N GLU A 342 33.63 -17.67 -15.64
CA GLU A 342 33.98 -17.57 -17.07
C GLU A 342 32.77 -17.61 -18.02
N THR A 343 32.88 -16.80 -19.07
CA THR A 343 31.96 -16.50 -20.18
C THR A 343 32.08 -17.46 -21.37
N THR A 344 31.01 -17.64 -22.15
CA THR A 344 31.11 -17.67 -23.63
C THR A 344 29.87 -17.07 -24.29
N LYS A 345 30.09 -16.15 -25.24
CA LYS A 345 29.11 -15.57 -26.18
C LYS A 345 29.14 -16.37 -27.49
N ALA A 346 28.00 -16.44 -28.17
CA ALA A 346 27.96 -16.61 -29.62
C ALA A 346 26.93 -15.65 -30.25
N HIS A 347 27.32 -15.13 -31.40
CA HIS A 347 26.75 -13.99 -32.13
C HIS A 347 26.12 -14.52 -33.43
N GLY A 348 24.96 -14.00 -33.85
CA GLY A 348 24.29 -14.40 -35.11
C GLY A 348 23.42 -13.28 -35.67
N LYS A 349 23.73 -12.85 -36.90
CA LYS A 349 23.33 -11.61 -37.62
C LYS A 349 21.90 -11.56 -38.20
N LYS A 350 21.39 -10.32 -38.26
CA LYS A 350 20.63 -9.59 -39.32
C LYS A 350 19.62 -10.34 -40.24
N GLY A 351 18.43 -9.73 -40.36
CA GLY A 351 17.58 -9.80 -41.55
C GLY A 351 16.51 -8.68 -41.54
N LEU A 352 16.66 -7.72 -42.46
CA LEU A 352 15.72 -6.63 -42.75
C LEU A 352 14.99 -6.96 -44.06
N CYS A 353 13.66 -6.80 -44.10
CA CYS A 353 12.85 -6.19 -45.18
C CYS A 353 11.46 -6.85 -45.28
N GLY A 354 10.39 -6.04 -45.40
CA GLY A 354 9.05 -6.51 -45.79
C GLY A 354 7.86 -5.73 -45.20
N LEU A 355 7.76 -4.43 -45.42
CA LEU A 355 6.51 -3.67 -45.23
C LEU A 355 5.53 -4.01 -46.37
N THR A 356 4.33 -4.47 -46.04
CA THR A 356 3.03 -3.84 -46.40
C THR A 356 1.86 -4.82 -46.22
N SER A 357 1.10 -4.66 -45.14
CA SER A 357 -0.38 -4.77 -45.11
C SER A 357 -0.87 -4.31 -43.74
N TRP A 358 -0.62 -3.04 -43.42
CA TRP A 358 -1.14 -2.42 -42.21
C TRP A 358 -2.39 -1.62 -42.57
N VAL A 359 -3.54 -2.28 -42.54
CA VAL A 359 -4.83 -1.61 -42.33
C VAL A 359 -5.22 -1.92 -40.90
N GLY A 360 -4.71 -1.10 -39.97
CA GLY A 360 -5.20 -1.09 -38.60
C GLY A 360 -6.56 -0.43 -38.54
N SER A 361 -7.51 -1.04 -37.85
CA SER A 361 -8.79 -0.42 -37.50
C SER A 361 -8.53 0.80 -36.62
N TRP A 362 -8.93 1.98 -37.08
CA TRP A 362 -8.85 3.20 -36.28
C TRP A 362 -10.01 3.22 -35.29
N ASP A 363 -9.71 3.39 -34.02
CA ASP A 363 -10.72 3.58 -32.98
C ASP A 363 -11.26 5.02 -33.01
N GLN A 364 -12.48 5.21 -32.50
CA GLN A 364 -13.18 6.50 -32.47
C GLN A 364 -12.36 7.61 -31.80
N ARG A 365 -11.42 7.27 -30.90
CA ARG A 365 -10.52 8.21 -30.22
C ARG A 365 -9.40 8.72 -31.12
N ASP A 366 -8.90 7.89 -32.04
CA ASP A 366 -7.85 8.27 -32.99
C ASP A 366 -8.39 9.27 -34.02
N VAL A 367 -9.65 9.07 -34.43
CA VAL A 367 -10.37 10.01 -35.31
C VAL A 367 -10.58 11.37 -34.62
N LEU A 368 -11.01 11.37 -33.35
CA LEU A 368 -11.22 12.62 -32.60
C LEU A 368 -9.92 13.38 -32.33
N THR A 369 -8.85 12.65 -32.02
CA THR A 369 -7.52 13.24 -31.79
C THR A 369 -6.97 13.84 -33.08
N ALA A 370 -7.07 13.13 -34.20
CA ALA A 370 -6.67 13.65 -35.51
C ALA A 370 -7.47 14.89 -35.91
N ALA A 371 -8.80 14.89 -35.69
CA ALA A 371 -9.66 16.03 -35.97
C ALA A 371 -9.29 17.27 -35.13
N ALA A 372 -8.98 17.09 -33.84
CA ALA A 372 -8.55 18.18 -32.95
C ALA A 372 -7.22 18.80 -33.40
N VAL A 373 -6.24 17.98 -33.79
CA VAL A 373 -4.95 18.44 -34.31
C VAL A 373 -5.13 19.23 -35.60
N VAL A 374 -5.95 18.73 -36.54
CA VAL A 374 -6.24 19.43 -37.80
C VAL A 374 -6.94 20.77 -37.53
N GLY A 375 -7.89 20.81 -36.60
CA GLY A 375 -8.56 22.06 -36.20
C GLY A 375 -7.62 23.10 -35.60
N ALA A 376 -6.69 22.68 -34.75
CA ALA A 376 -5.69 23.56 -34.15
C ALA A 376 -4.73 24.14 -35.22
N VAL A 377 -4.24 23.29 -36.15
CA VAL A 377 -3.36 23.73 -37.24
C VAL A 377 -4.09 24.70 -38.17
N ALA A 378 -5.36 24.44 -38.51
CA ALA A 378 -6.16 25.35 -39.33
C ALA A 378 -6.36 26.71 -38.64
N THR A 379 -6.60 26.72 -37.33
CA THR A 379 -6.78 27.95 -36.55
C THR A 379 -5.51 28.80 -36.52
N VAL A 380 -4.35 28.16 -36.32
CA VAL A 380 -3.05 28.83 -36.37
C VAL A 380 -2.76 29.37 -37.78
N ALA A 381 -3.06 28.61 -38.83
CA ALA A 381 -2.88 29.06 -40.21
C ALA A 381 -3.75 30.28 -40.54
N VAL A 382 -5.00 30.30 -40.08
CA VAL A 382 -5.90 31.46 -40.25
C VAL A 382 -5.36 32.66 -39.48
N ALA A 383 -5.00 32.50 -38.20
CA ALA A 383 -4.42 33.58 -37.40
C ALA A 383 -3.14 34.15 -38.04
N TYR A 384 -2.26 33.28 -38.55
CA TYR A 384 -1.05 33.68 -39.27
C TYR A 384 -1.35 34.43 -40.56
N SER A 385 -2.42 34.06 -41.28
CA SER A 385 -2.83 34.76 -42.50
C SER A 385 -3.34 36.18 -42.23
N TYR A 386 -4.02 36.41 -41.10
CA TYR A 386 -4.41 37.74 -40.64
C TYR A 386 -3.21 38.57 -40.19
N TYR A 387 -2.28 37.95 -39.45
CA TYR A 387 -1.04 38.59 -39.03
C TYR A 387 -0.22 39.08 -40.24
N ARG A 388 -0.05 38.23 -41.26
CA ARG A 388 0.69 38.57 -42.48
C ARG A 388 0.03 39.65 -43.35
N ARG A 389 -1.29 39.84 -43.25
CA ARG A 389 -2.01 40.93 -43.96
C ARG A 389 -1.95 42.27 -43.23
N SER A 390 -1.52 42.29 -41.97
CA SER A 390 -1.56 43.47 -41.09
C SER A 390 -0.20 44.17 -40.95
N GLY A 391 0.83 43.70 -41.67
CA GLY A 391 2.12 44.37 -41.86
C GLY A 391 2.46 44.39 -43.34
#